data_AF-D7L6X0-F1
#
_entry.id   AF-D7L6X0-F1
#
_cell.length_a   1.000
_cell.length_b   1.000
_cell.length_c   1.000
_cell.angle_alpha   90.00
_cell.angle_beta   90.00
_cell.angle_gamma   90.00
#
_symmetry.space_group_name_H-M   'P 1'
#
loop_
_entity.id
_entity.type
_entity.pdbx_description
1 polymer ?
#
loop_
_entity_poly.entity_id
_entity_poly.type
_entity_poly.pdbx_seq_one_letter_code
_entity_poly.pdbx_strand_id
1 'polypeptide(L)' 'MWCQLLPKTGQFSTAKEVIRERIKVRDGIPFMWRLLEKSYSMEGTAEAESSTGETAKKLESCYI' A
#
# COMPACT_ATOMS: atom_id res chain seq x y z
N MET A 1 -9.46 12.24 4.69
CA MET A 1 -8.33 11.34 4.37
C MET A 1 -8.89 10.09 3.70
N TRP A 2 -8.74 9.93 2.37
CA TRP A 2 -9.44 8.88 1.59
C TRP A 2 -9.07 7.43 1.99
N CYS A 3 -7.92 7.22 2.61
CA CYS A 3 -7.41 5.92 3.03
C CYS A 3 -8.26 5.22 4.10
N GLN A 4 -9.10 5.94 4.84
CA GLN A 4 -9.96 5.37 5.89
C GLN A 4 -11.34 4.94 5.39
N LEU A 5 -11.77 5.43 4.22
CA LEU A 5 -13.11 5.16 3.67
C LEU A 5 -13.16 3.91 2.78
N LEU A 6 -12.12 3.66 1.99
CA LEU A 6 -12.03 2.52 1.09
C LEU A 6 -12.10 1.14 1.79
N PRO A 7 -11.50 0.95 2.99
CA PRO A 7 -11.66 -0.31 3.72
C PRO A 7 -13.10 -0.59 4.15
N LYS A 8 -13.93 0.44 4.34
CA LYS A 8 -15.29 0.28 4.87
C LYS A 8 -16.35 -0.01 3.81
N THR A 9 -16.07 0.23 2.54
CA THR A 9 -17.05 0.10 1.45
C THR A 9 -17.00 -1.23 0.69
N GLY A 10 -16.15 -2.18 1.10
CA GLY A 10 -15.96 -3.44 0.39
C GLY A 10 -15.25 -3.30 -0.96
N GLN A 11 -14.81 -2.08 -1.31
CA GLN A 11 -14.08 -1.77 -2.54
C GLN A 11 -12.55 -1.93 -2.37
N PHE A 12 -12.13 -2.90 -1.55
CA PHE A 12 -10.71 -3.14 -1.26
C PHE A 12 -9.89 -3.40 -2.52
N SER A 13 -10.42 -4.19 -3.45
CA SER A 13 -9.75 -4.52 -4.71
C SER A 13 -9.53 -3.27 -5.57
N THR A 14 -10.53 -2.39 -5.68
CA THR A 14 -10.42 -1.12 -6.39
C THR A 14 -9.45 -0.16 -5.71
N ALA A 15 -9.46 -0.10 -4.38
CA ALA A 15 -8.53 0.71 -3.60
C ALA A 15 -7.07 0.32 -3.86
N LYS A 16 -6.80 -0.99 -3.80
CA LYS A 16 -5.49 -1.59 -4.06
C LYS A 16 -4.98 -1.24 -5.46
N GLU A 17 -5.86 -1.33 -6.46
CA GLU A 17 -5.51 -1.00 -7.84
C GLU A 17 -5.15 0.48 -8.01
N VAL A 18 -5.95 1.39 -7.45
CA VAL A 18 -5.65 2.83 -7.48
C VAL A 18 -4.34 3.15 -6.74
N ILE A 19 -4.04 2.47 -5.64
CA ILE A 19 -2.78 2.63 -4.91
C ILE A 19 -1.61 2.12 -5.75
N ARG A 20 -1.73 0.95 -6.41
CA ARG A 20 -0.72 0.42 -7.34
C ARG A 20 -0.43 1.37 -8.48
N GLU A 21 -1.47 1.89 -9.15
CA GLU A 21 -1.31 2.85 -10.24
C GLU A 21 -0.62 4.14 -9.77
N ARG A 22 -0.96 4.62 -8.56
CA ARG A 22 -0.28 5.80 -7.99
C ARG A 22 1.16 5.53 -7.60
N ILE A 23 1.49 4.34 -7.09
CA ILE A 23 2.87 3.95 -6.76
C ILE A 23 3.72 3.89 -8.03
N LYS A 24 3.20 3.36 -9.15
CA LYS A 24 3.90 3.38 -10.44
C LYS A 24 4.33 4.77 -10.88
N VAL A 25 3.49 5.78 -10.60
CA VAL A 25 3.78 7.19 -10.92
C VAL A 25 4.64 7.86 -9.83
N ARG A 26 4.52 7.40 -8.59
CA ARG A 26 5.12 8.04 -7.42
C ARG A 26 5.60 7.02 -6.39
N ASP A 27 6.68 6.35 -6.76
CA ASP A 27 7.28 5.23 -6.03
C ASP A 27 7.91 5.68 -4.70
N GLY A 28 8.40 6.92 -4.61
CA GLY A 28 9.18 7.41 -3.48
C GLY A 28 8.40 7.79 -2.21
N ILE A 29 7.12 7.43 -2.07
CA ILE A 29 6.31 7.81 -0.90
C ILE A 29 6.08 6.59 0.02
N PRO A 30 6.80 6.50 1.16
CA PRO A 30 6.69 5.35 2.05
C PRO A 30 5.28 5.11 2.58
N PHE A 31 4.49 6.18 2.78
CA PHE A 31 3.09 6.07 3.20
C PHE A 31 2.22 5.28 2.20
N MET A 32 2.43 5.43 0.89
CA MET A 32 1.65 4.70 -0.11
C MET A 32 1.96 3.20 -0.08
N TRP A 33 3.23 2.85 0.14
CA TRP A 33 3.67 1.48 0.29
C TRP A 33 3.10 0.82 1.55
N ARG A 34 3.06 1.52 2.69
CA ARG A 34 2.37 0.99 3.89
C ARG A 34 0.87 0.79 3.69
N LEU A 35 0.23 1.66 2.93
CA LEU A 35 -1.19 1.50 2.63
C LEU A 35 -1.44 0.27 1.74
N LEU A 36 -0.53 0.01 0.79
CA LEU A 36 -0.59 -1.16 -0.07
C LEU A 36 -0.34 -2.47 0.71
N GLU A 37 0.67 -2.49 1.59
CA GLU A 37 0.96 -3.65 2.44
C GLU A 37 -0.27 -4.03 3.27
N LYS A 38 -0.89 -3.04 3.94
CA LYS A 38 -2.09 -3.25 4.76
C LYS A 38 -3.27 -3.79 3.95
N SER A 39 -3.35 -3.45 2.66
CA SER A 39 -4.37 -3.98 1.76
C SER A 39 -4.13 -5.46 1.41
N TYR A 40 -2.88 -5.88 1.26
CA TYR A 40 -2.53 -7.30 1.05
C TYR A 40 -2.75 -8.14 2.31
N SER A 41 -2.45 -7.61 3.50
CA SER A 41 -2.76 -8.28 4.77
C SER A 41 -4.25 -8.57 4.91
N MET A 42 -5.10 -7.64 4.48
CA MET A 42 -6.55 -7.81 4.50
C MET A 42 -7.07 -8.77 3.41
N GLU A 43 -6.35 -8.92 2.31
CA GLU A 43 -6.66 -9.87 1.23
C GLU A 43 -6.06 -11.26 1.49
N GLY A 44 -5.26 -11.43 2.55
CA GLY A 44 -4.62 -12.70 2.91
C GLY A 44 -3.42 -13.07 2.04
N THR A 45 -2.85 -12.12 1.31
CA THR A 45 -1.74 -12.35 0.36
C THR A 45 -0.39 -12.07 1.04
N ALA A 46 0.11 -13.04 1.81
CA ALA A 46 1.31 -12.89 2.64
C ALA A 46 2.60 -12.57 1.85
N GLU A 47 2.76 -13.09 0.63
CA GLU A 47 3.93 -12.81 -0.22
C GLU A 47 3.96 -11.37 -0.73
N ALA A 48 2.80 -10.85 -1.12
CA ALA A 48 2.66 -9.48 -1.59
C ALA A 48 2.75 -8.48 -0.44
N GLU A 49 2.26 -8.83 0.75
CA GLU A 49 2.48 -8.07 1.99
C GLU A 49 3.97 -7.90 2.28
N SER A 50 4.72 -9.01 2.36
CA SER A 50 6.12 -9.01 2.77
C SER A 50 7.00 -8.13 1.88
N SER A 51 6.88 -8.30 0.56
CA SER A 51 7.63 -7.51 -0.43
C SER A 51 7.28 -6.01 -0.40
N THR A 52 6.01 -5.69 -0.16
CA THR A 52 5.55 -4.30 -0.05
C THR A 52 6.03 -3.65 1.24
N GLY A 53 6.05 -4.41 2.34
CA GLY A 53 6.56 -3.98 3.65
C GLY A 53 8.06 -3.70 3.66
N GLU A 54 8.86 -4.53 2.98
CA GLU A 54 10.30 -4.27 2.78
C GLU A 54 10.54 -2.99 1.98
N THR A 55 9.76 -2.77 0.91
CA THR A 55 9.88 -1.56 0.08
C THR A 55 9.46 -0.31 0.84
N ALA A 56 8.38 -0.39 1.62
CA ALA A 56 7.97 0.67 2.53
C ALA A 56 9.11 1.03 3.49
N LYS A 57 9.67 0.03 4.18
CA LYS A 57 10.75 0.23 5.16
C LYS A 57 12.02 0.83 4.53
N LYS A 58 12.36 0.41 3.31
CA LYS A 58 13.48 0.98 2.55
C LYS A 58 13.27 2.47 2.25
N LEU A 59 12.07 2.84 1.82
CA LEU A 59 11.72 4.23 1.53
C LEU A 59 11.62 5.08 2.81
N GLU A 60 11.13 4.50 3.91
CA GLU A 60 11.12 5.14 5.23
C GLU A 60 12.56 5.49 5.67
N SER A 61 13.52 4.57 5.49
CA SER A 61 14.93 4.81 5.80
C SER A 61 15.62 5.81 4.87
N CYS A 62 15.14 6.00 3.63
CA CYS A 62 15.66 7.02 2.70
C CYS A 62 15.15 8.44 3.01
N TYR A 63 14.15 8.59 3.87
CA TYR A 63 13.58 9.88 4.26
C TYR A 63 14.19 10.45 5.55
N ILE A 64 15.26 9.81 6.06
CA ILE A 64 16.08 10.25 7.20
C ILE A 64 16.96 11.44 6.80
#